data_AF-A0A7V4ZWI9-F1
#
_entry.id   AF-A0A7V4ZWI9-F1
#
_cell.length_a   1.000
_cell.length_b   1.000
_cell.length_c   1.000
_cell.angle_alpha   90.00
_cell.angle_beta   90.00
_cell.angle_gamma   90.00
#
_symmetry.space_group_name_H-M   'P 1'
#
loop_
_entity.id
_entity.type
_entity.pdbx_description
1 polymer ?
#
loop_
_entity_poly.entity_id
_entity_poly.type
_entity_poly.pdbx_seq_one_letter_code
_entity_poly.pdbx_strand_id
1 'polypeptide(L)'
;MKKGYLHHLIQILWDAIRRLDGTIHPMELERMAVMVHRVMFHKSRMFHSMEHVFGFLDSDDPIVALAAVFHDLVYLQVDEGLPSPLEDLLAPFLQIEGTKVRFLPTARESKEFQLCCTLFGRDPTVSHADPSGLNEFLSAFTLSLLLQGKVSSLDLGSVFLCIEATIPFRGVDPRGRSVGEVLEERARRAFPDASEDRIQQMVHRAISFANRDVQDFSNPDAGAFLSNTWKLLPETNYTLRNRGAFSIREYRVALYGMLNFFRSLDPDRIFHSYKGKPSEEEMKNLKEIARTNLALSIQYLRAKLLAVSILEALSILTGGDAPMALFMGDLNPSETDSTCLIRFLPSLPFPTWLQEEHPVVRLLRDGRLEESSFDLRNSPFALWLYKRLRPEEWGRLAVGMERFFKGELSPAAFLALFPGCSTGKVEGPLAEIIQASMEMVLTRREYFQKILHQGLLS
;
A
#
# COMPACT_ATOMS: atom_id res chain seq x y z
N MET A 1 6.35 16.56 -27.89
CA MET A 1 5.34 15.49 -27.70
C MET A 1 5.85 14.55 -26.61
N LYS A 2 5.10 14.35 -25.51
CA LYS A 2 5.41 13.25 -24.58
C LYS A 2 5.19 11.93 -25.34
N LYS A 3 6.21 11.07 -25.44
CA LYS A 3 6.06 9.72 -26.00
C LYS A 3 5.00 8.98 -25.16
N GLY A 4 4.09 8.26 -25.80
CA GLY A 4 3.12 7.41 -25.08
C GLY A 4 3.84 6.27 -24.34
N TYR A 5 3.27 5.82 -23.22
CA TYR A 5 3.91 4.84 -22.33
C TYR A 5 4.38 3.56 -23.04
N LEU A 6 3.57 3.00 -23.95
CA LEU A 6 3.97 1.81 -24.72
C LEU A 6 5.24 2.04 -25.56
N HIS A 7 5.35 3.19 -26.25
CA HIS A 7 6.53 3.50 -27.06
C HIS A 7 7.77 3.71 -26.18
N HIS A 8 7.59 4.31 -25.00
CA HIS A 8 8.68 4.46 -24.04
C HIS A 8 9.15 3.10 -23.52
N LEU A 9 8.22 2.21 -23.18
CA LEU A 9 8.52 0.85 -22.73
C LEU A 9 9.24 0.02 -23.80
N ILE A 10 8.79 0.07 -25.06
CA ILE A 10 9.48 -0.56 -26.20
C ILE A 10 10.93 -0.10 -26.28
N GLN A 11 11.16 1.21 -26.17
CA GLN A 11 12.51 1.77 -26.22
C GLN A 11 13.37 1.28 -25.05
N ILE A 12 12.84 1.30 -23.82
CA ILE A 12 13.56 0.82 -22.62
C ILE A 12 13.98 -0.63 -22.78
N LEU A 13 13.05 -1.51 -23.16
CA LEU A 13 13.33 -2.94 -23.34
C LEU A 13 14.37 -3.16 -24.44
N TRP A 14 14.26 -2.43 -25.55
CA TRP A 14 15.17 -2.55 -26.68
C TRP A 14 16.59 -2.14 -26.30
N ASP A 15 16.73 -0.97 -25.68
CA ASP A 15 18.01 -0.42 -25.26
C ASP A 15 18.64 -1.31 -24.17
N ALA A 16 17.85 -1.78 -23.20
CA ALA A 16 18.35 -2.63 -22.13
C ALA A 16 18.87 -3.98 -22.66
N ILE A 17 18.09 -4.68 -23.49
CA ILE A 17 18.50 -5.99 -24.04
C ILE A 17 19.75 -5.85 -24.90
N ARG A 18 19.83 -4.82 -25.75
CA ARG A 18 21.02 -4.59 -26.60
C ARG A 18 22.28 -4.25 -25.80
N ARG A 19 22.14 -3.50 -24.71
CA ARG A 19 23.27 -3.13 -23.84
C ARG A 19 23.77 -4.28 -22.96
N LEU A 20 22.98 -5.36 -22.87
CA LEU A 20 23.39 -6.64 -22.29
C LEU A 20 23.88 -7.63 -23.35
N ASP A 21 24.28 -7.12 -24.53
CA ASP A 21 24.69 -7.89 -25.70
C ASP A 21 23.66 -8.95 -26.13
N GLY A 22 22.39 -8.72 -25.79
CA GLY A 22 21.29 -9.60 -26.08
C GLY A 22 20.72 -9.40 -27.48
N THR A 23 20.00 -10.41 -27.96
CA THR A 23 19.30 -10.35 -29.25
C THR A 23 17.83 -10.70 -29.07
N ILE A 24 16.96 -9.87 -29.66
CA ILE A 24 15.52 -10.09 -29.64
C ILE A 24 14.91 -9.63 -30.97
N HIS A 25 14.00 -10.44 -31.50
CA HIS A 25 13.28 -10.07 -32.71
C HIS A 25 12.32 -8.89 -32.41
N PRO A 26 12.24 -7.84 -33.25
CA PRO A 26 11.41 -6.65 -32.96
C PRO A 26 9.95 -6.99 -32.64
N MET A 27 9.36 -7.97 -33.33
CA MET A 27 7.99 -8.42 -33.07
C MET A 27 7.83 -9.09 -31.70
N GLU A 28 8.84 -9.81 -31.21
CA GLU A 28 8.80 -10.41 -29.87
C GLU A 28 8.92 -9.34 -28.78
N LEU A 29 9.80 -8.36 -29.00
CA LEU A 29 9.95 -7.21 -28.12
C LEU A 29 8.65 -6.39 -28.03
N GLU A 30 7.99 -6.14 -29.16
CA GLU A 30 6.70 -5.44 -29.18
C GLU A 30 5.64 -6.22 -28.39
N ARG A 31 5.52 -7.54 -28.62
CA ARG A 31 4.58 -8.40 -27.86
C ARG A 31 4.85 -8.36 -26.36
N MET A 32 6.12 -8.38 -25.96
CA MET A 32 6.54 -8.25 -24.57
C MET A 32 6.13 -6.90 -23.98
N ALA A 33 6.40 -5.80 -24.68
CA ALA A 33 6.01 -4.46 -24.24
C ALA A 33 4.48 -4.32 -24.12
N VAL A 34 3.73 -4.85 -25.08
CA VAL A 34 2.25 -4.84 -25.05
C VAL A 34 1.72 -5.66 -23.87
N MET A 35 2.32 -6.80 -23.57
CA MET A 35 1.96 -7.62 -22.40
C MET A 35 2.14 -6.84 -21.10
N VAL A 36 3.35 -6.33 -20.86
CA VAL A 36 3.66 -5.54 -19.65
C VAL A 36 2.72 -4.33 -19.55
N HIS A 37 2.53 -3.58 -20.65
CA HIS A 37 1.61 -2.46 -20.69
C HIS A 37 0.18 -2.87 -20.30
N ARG A 38 -0.35 -3.97 -20.85
CA ARG A 38 -1.71 -4.44 -20.52
C ARG A 38 -1.86 -4.83 -19.05
N VAL A 39 -0.83 -5.46 -18.48
CA VAL A 39 -0.83 -5.88 -17.08
C VAL A 39 -0.76 -4.66 -16.15
N MET A 40 0.17 -3.74 -16.39
CA MET A 40 0.38 -2.57 -15.53
C MET A 40 -0.72 -1.51 -15.66
N PHE A 41 -1.52 -1.53 -16.73
CA PHE A 41 -2.74 -0.72 -16.90
C PHE A 41 -4.02 -1.43 -16.41
N HIS A 42 -3.90 -2.58 -15.76
CA HIS A 42 -5.06 -3.26 -15.22
C HIS A 42 -5.75 -2.40 -14.15
N LYS A 43 -7.09 -2.39 -14.15
CA LYS A 43 -7.92 -1.47 -13.34
C LYS A 43 -7.70 -1.55 -11.82
N SER A 44 -7.11 -2.65 -11.34
CA SER A 44 -6.76 -2.87 -9.93
C SER A 44 -5.48 -2.12 -9.54
N ARG A 45 -4.56 -1.90 -10.47
CA ARG A 45 -3.22 -1.32 -10.24
C ARG A 45 -3.33 0.20 -10.12
N MET A 46 -3.25 0.69 -8.88
CA MET A 46 -3.33 2.13 -8.54
C MET A 46 -2.02 2.66 -7.98
N PHE A 47 -1.29 1.81 -7.25
CA PHE A 47 0.07 2.08 -6.77
C PHE A 47 1.07 1.36 -7.67
N HIS A 48 0.97 0.04 -7.84
CA HIS A 48 1.91 -0.74 -8.66
C HIS A 48 1.55 -0.63 -10.16
N SER A 49 1.68 0.57 -10.72
CA SER A 49 1.32 0.96 -12.09
C SER A 49 2.54 1.32 -12.96
N MET A 50 2.33 1.69 -14.22
CA MET A 50 3.41 2.19 -15.09
C MET A 50 4.06 3.47 -14.55
N GLU A 51 3.30 4.33 -13.87
CA GLU A 51 3.85 5.52 -13.21
C GLU A 51 4.84 5.16 -12.12
N HIS A 52 4.57 4.13 -11.32
CA HIS A 52 5.51 3.59 -10.32
C HIS A 52 6.79 3.11 -11.00
N VAL A 53 6.66 2.25 -12.02
CA VAL A 53 7.80 1.75 -12.80
C VAL A 53 8.67 2.89 -13.34
N PHE A 54 8.06 3.95 -13.88
CA PHE A 54 8.80 5.09 -14.43
C PHE A 54 9.31 6.07 -13.37
N GLY A 55 8.80 6.02 -12.15
CA GLY A 55 9.18 6.93 -11.07
C GLY A 55 10.62 6.77 -10.58
N PHE A 56 11.20 5.58 -10.74
CA PHE A 56 12.58 5.28 -10.32
C PHE A 56 13.37 4.45 -11.34
N LEU A 57 12.85 4.32 -12.56
CA LEU A 57 13.56 3.73 -13.69
C LEU A 57 14.91 4.42 -13.89
N ASP A 58 15.96 3.62 -14.02
CA ASP A 58 17.28 4.09 -14.41
C ASP A 58 17.62 3.54 -15.79
N SER A 59 17.44 4.35 -16.83
CA SER A 59 17.73 3.96 -18.21
C SER A 59 19.23 3.76 -18.47
N ASP A 60 20.09 4.24 -17.59
CA ASP A 60 21.54 4.13 -17.72
C ASP A 60 22.09 2.81 -17.21
N ASP A 61 21.33 2.04 -16.43
CA ASP A 61 21.70 0.66 -16.05
C ASP A 61 20.68 -0.33 -16.63
N PRO A 62 21.05 -1.14 -17.65
CA PRO A 62 20.11 -2.04 -18.32
C PRO A 62 19.54 -3.13 -17.40
N ILE A 63 20.26 -3.51 -16.33
CA ILE A 63 19.76 -4.47 -15.33
C ILE A 63 18.66 -3.82 -14.49
N VAL A 64 18.88 -2.59 -14.02
CA VAL A 64 17.89 -1.83 -13.25
C VAL A 64 16.67 -1.52 -14.10
N ALA A 65 16.86 -1.17 -15.37
CA ALA A 65 15.77 -0.93 -16.30
C ALA A 65 14.87 -2.17 -16.47
N LEU A 66 15.46 -3.37 -16.66
CA LEU A 66 14.70 -4.61 -16.72
C LEU A 66 14.05 -4.93 -15.36
N ALA A 67 14.75 -4.77 -14.24
CA ALA A 67 14.18 -5.02 -12.92
C ALA A 67 12.95 -4.14 -12.66
N ALA A 68 13.04 -2.83 -12.93
CA ALA A 68 11.95 -1.89 -12.78
C ALA A 68 10.71 -2.31 -13.59
N VAL A 69 10.89 -2.68 -14.86
CA VAL A 69 9.79 -3.08 -15.74
C VAL A 69 9.08 -4.35 -15.25
N PHE A 70 9.81 -5.26 -14.62
CA PHE A 70 9.30 -6.61 -14.35
C PHE A 70 8.98 -6.91 -12.89
N HIS A 71 9.53 -6.20 -11.89
CA HIS A 71 9.43 -6.62 -10.48
C HIS A 71 7.99 -6.82 -9.98
N ASP A 72 7.05 -5.95 -10.38
CA ASP A 72 5.62 -6.03 -10.03
C ASP A 72 4.73 -6.60 -11.14
N LEU A 73 5.31 -7.25 -12.16
CA LEU A 73 4.53 -7.75 -13.28
C LEU A 73 3.45 -8.73 -12.83
N VAL A 74 3.75 -9.64 -11.91
CA VAL A 74 2.76 -10.56 -11.32
C VAL A 74 2.33 -10.05 -9.94
N TYR A 75 1.03 -9.84 -9.71
CA TYR A 75 0.48 -9.46 -8.41
C TYR A 75 -0.87 -10.12 -8.14
N LEU A 76 -0.83 -11.38 -7.73
CA LEU A 76 -2.01 -12.27 -7.69
C LEU A 76 -3.13 -11.76 -6.79
N GLN A 77 -2.79 -11.19 -5.64
CA GLN A 77 -3.77 -10.72 -4.64
C GLN A 77 -4.50 -9.47 -5.13
N VAL A 78 -3.82 -8.60 -5.87
CA VAL A 78 -4.36 -7.32 -6.35
C VAL A 78 -5.19 -7.52 -7.62
N ASP A 79 -4.72 -8.39 -8.51
CA ASP A 79 -5.35 -8.69 -9.80
C ASP A 79 -6.42 -9.79 -9.71
N GLU A 80 -6.60 -10.40 -8.54
CA GLU A 80 -7.56 -11.48 -8.29
C GLU A 80 -7.30 -12.72 -9.17
N GLY A 81 -6.02 -12.97 -9.51
CA GLY A 81 -5.57 -14.01 -10.43
C GLY A 81 -4.46 -13.51 -11.35
N LEU A 82 -4.25 -14.20 -12.48
CA LEU A 82 -3.37 -13.72 -13.55
C LEU A 82 -4.20 -13.00 -14.62
N PRO A 83 -3.80 -11.80 -15.05
CA PRO A 83 -4.30 -11.22 -16.30
C PRO A 83 -4.05 -12.16 -17.48
N SER A 84 -5.00 -12.23 -18.43
CA SER A 84 -4.97 -13.17 -19.57
C SER A 84 -3.60 -13.29 -20.29
N PRO A 85 -2.87 -12.21 -20.61
CA PRO A 85 -1.56 -12.34 -21.26
C PRO A 85 -0.51 -13.11 -20.44
N LEU A 86 -0.60 -13.05 -19.10
CA LEU A 86 0.28 -13.80 -18.21
C LEU A 86 -0.22 -15.22 -17.99
N GLU A 87 -1.54 -15.43 -17.95
CA GLU A 87 -2.15 -16.76 -17.85
C GLU A 87 -1.72 -17.63 -19.04
N ASP A 88 -1.82 -17.12 -20.27
CA ASP A 88 -1.42 -17.86 -21.48
C ASP A 88 0.06 -18.29 -21.44
N LEU A 89 0.93 -17.42 -20.92
CA LEU A 89 2.36 -17.68 -20.79
C LEU A 89 2.70 -18.67 -19.67
N LEU A 90 2.00 -18.58 -18.54
CA LEU A 90 2.33 -19.31 -17.32
C LEU A 90 1.53 -20.61 -17.13
N ALA A 91 0.39 -20.79 -17.82
CA ALA A 91 -0.45 -21.99 -17.73
C ALA A 91 0.31 -23.32 -17.97
N PRO A 92 1.31 -23.42 -18.88
CA PRO A 92 2.10 -24.64 -19.02
C PRO A 92 2.96 -24.99 -17.80
N PHE A 93 3.18 -24.03 -16.91
CA PHE A 93 4.13 -24.10 -15.79
C PHE A 93 3.43 -24.10 -14.43
N LEU A 94 2.25 -23.49 -14.33
CA LEU A 94 1.55 -23.22 -13.08
C LEU A 94 0.10 -23.68 -13.13
N GLN A 95 -0.41 -24.10 -11.97
CA GLN A 95 -1.84 -24.18 -11.69
C GLN A 95 -2.18 -23.19 -10.58
N ILE A 96 -3.22 -22.38 -10.79
CA ILE A 96 -3.63 -21.32 -9.87
C ILE A 96 -5.08 -21.56 -9.42
N GLU A 97 -5.28 -21.57 -8.11
CA GLU A 97 -6.61 -21.65 -7.48
C GLU A 97 -6.75 -20.49 -6.49
N GLY A 98 -7.43 -19.43 -6.92
CA GLY A 98 -7.44 -18.15 -6.20
C GLY A 98 -6.02 -17.58 -6.12
N THR A 99 -5.48 -17.41 -4.90
CA THR A 99 -4.10 -16.94 -4.67
C THR A 99 -3.10 -18.09 -4.43
N LYS A 100 -3.56 -19.35 -4.47
CA LYS A 100 -2.68 -20.51 -4.26
C LYS A 100 -2.07 -20.94 -5.59
N VAL A 101 -0.75 -21.11 -5.60
CA VAL A 101 0.01 -21.49 -6.79
C VAL A 101 0.64 -22.87 -6.59
N ARG A 102 0.50 -23.72 -7.60
CA ARG A 102 1.17 -25.01 -7.71
C ARG A 102 2.06 -25.02 -8.95
N PHE A 103 3.34 -25.35 -8.76
CA PHE A 103 4.30 -25.55 -9.85
C PHE A 103 4.10 -26.93 -10.48
N LEU A 104 3.93 -26.95 -11.80
CA LEU A 104 3.81 -28.18 -12.60
C LEU A 104 5.20 -28.80 -12.83
N PRO A 105 5.29 -30.10 -13.21
CA PRO A 105 6.56 -30.73 -13.56
C PRO A 105 7.37 -29.94 -14.59
N THR A 106 6.72 -29.42 -15.63
CA THR A 106 7.33 -28.59 -16.68
C THR A 106 8.10 -27.38 -16.11
N ALA A 107 7.58 -26.75 -15.06
CA ALA A 107 8.29 -25.66 -14.38
C ALA A 107 9.53 -26.18 -13.67
N ARG A 108 9.36 -27.20 -12.81
CA ARG A 108 10.44 -27.72 -11.95
C ARG A 108 11.62 -28.30 -12.75
N GLU A 109 11.35 -28.79 -13.95
CA GLU A 109 12.35 -29.33 -14.87
C GLU A 109 13.06 -28.25 -15.70
N SER A 110 12.54 -27.02 -15.77
CA SER A 110 13.15 -25.94 -16.55
C SER A 110 14.35 -25.31 -15.86
N LYS A 111 15.36 -24.92 -16.65
CA LYS A 111 16.56 -24.25 -16.13
C LYS A 111 16.23 -22.87 -15.58
N GLU A 112 15.24 -22.22 -16.19
CA GLU A 112 14.73 -20.90 -15.85
C GLU A 112 14.16 -20.89 -14.43
N PHE A 113 13.36 -21.91 -14.11
CA PHE A 113 12.77 -22.08 -12.78
C PHE A 113 13.84 -22.42 -11.75
N GLN A 114 14.77 -23.34 -12.07
CA GLN A 114 15.84 -23.72 -11.16
C GLN A 114 16.76 -22.55 -10.81
N LEU A 115 17.07 -21.68 -11.77
CA LEU A 115 17.84 -20.46 -11.53
C LEU A 115 17.06 -19.50 -10.61
N CYS A 116 15.78 -19.27 -10.87
CA CYS A 116 14.92 -18.45 -10.01
C CYS A 116 14.87 -19.02 -8.58
N CYS A 117 14.63 -20.33 -8.42
CA CYS A 117 14.63 -20.99 -7.12
C CYS A 117 15.97 -20.81 -6.39
N THR A 118 17.09 -20.95 -7.10
CA THR A 118 18.42 -20.78 -6.50
C THR A 118 18.64 -19.39 -5.95
N LEU A 119 18.26 -18.35 -6.70
CA LEU A 119 18.46 -16.94 -6.32
C LEU A 119 17.43 -16.44 -5.29
N PHE A 120 16.21 -16.97 -5.31
CA PHE A 120 15.17 -16.69 -4.30
C PHE A 120 15.29 -17.58 -3.06
N GLY A 121 16.23 -18.53 -3.04
CA GLY A 121 16.43 -19.45 -1.91
C GLY A 121 15.26 -20.43 -1.71
N ARG A 122 14.55 -20.79 -2.78
CA ARG A 122 13.42 -21.72 -2.77
C ARG A 122 13.84 -23.12 -3.18
N ASP A 123 13.16 -24.14 -2.65
CA ASP A 123 13.37 -25.53 -3.03
C ASP A 123 12.62 -25.83 -4.34
N PRO A 124 13.32 -26.19 -5.44
CA PRO A 124 12.69 -26.45 -6.73
C PRO A 124 11.89 -27.76 -6.75
N THR A 125 12.05 -28.65 -5.75
CA THR A 125 11.33 -29.92 -5.68
C THR A 125 9.91 -29.77 -5.17
N VAL A 126 9.65 -28.73 -4.37
CA VAL A 126 8.37 -28.46 -3.74
C VAL A 126 7.37 -27.95 -4.78
N SER A 127 6.21 -28.62 -4.88
CA SER A 127 5.18 -28.25 -5.87
C SER A 127 4.29 -27.10 -5.43
N HIS A 128 4.19 -26.80 -4.13
CA HIS A 128 3.35 -25.71 -3.63
C HIS A 128 4.18 -24.47 -3.38
N ALA A 129 3.72 -23.33 -3.88
CA ALA A 129 4.46 -22.09 -3.72
C ALA A 129 4.33 -21.54 -2.29
N ASP A 130 5.45 -21.08 -1.73
CA ASP A 130 5.45 -20.25 -0.54
C ASP A 130 4.83 -18.88 -0.87
N PRO A 131 3.79 -18.43 -0.14
CA PRO A 131 3.18 -17.12 -0.36
C PRO A 131 4.14 -15.96 -0.10
N SER A 132 5.18 -16.14 0.72
CA SER A 132 6.15 -15.08 1.03
C SER A 132 7.04 -14.77 -0.19
N GLY A 133 6.95 -13.54 -0.71
CA GLY A 133 7.70 -13.11 -1.90
C GLY A 133 7.26 -13.79 -3.20
N LEU A 134 6.01 -14.29 -3.24
CA LEU A 134 5.51 -15.06 -4.38
C LEU A 134 5.36 -14.20 -5.64
N ASN A 135 4.94 -12.95 -5.49
CA ASN A 135 4.71 -12.04 -6.61
C ASN A 135 6.04 -11.73 -7.31
N GLU A 136 7.06 -11.34 -6.55
CA GLU A 136 8.42 -11.07 -7.02
C GLU A 136 9.04 -12.31 -7.66
N PHE A 137 8.84 -13.49 -7.06
CA PHE A 137 9.30 -14.76 -7.64
C PHE A 137 8.65 -15.03 -9.00
N LEU A 138 7.33 -14.88 -9.11
CA LEU A 138 6.60 -15.13 -10.36
C LEU A 138 6.91 -14.07 -11.42
N SER A 139 7.12 -12.81 -11.03
CA SER A 139 7.62 -11.73 -11.88
C SER A 139 8.99 -12.08 -12.47
N ALA A 140 9.94 -12.51 -11.65
CA ALA A 140 11.27 -12.94 -12.10
C ALA A 140 11.20 -14.20 -12.99
N PHE A 141 10.35 -15.17 -12.64
CA PHE A 141 10.17 -16.38 -13.45
C PHE A 141 9.55 -16.05 -14.82
N THR A 142 8.56 -15.15 -14.86
CA THR A 142 7.95 -14.66 -16.10
C THR A 142 8.98 -13.97 -16.99
N LEU A 143 9.79 -13.08 -16.41
CA LEU A 143 10.93 -12.45 -17.10
C LEU A 143 11.89 -13.49 -17.69
N SER A 144 12.19 -14.54 -16.92
CA SER A 144 13.08 -15.64 -17.35
C SER A 144 12.57 -16.32 -18.61
N LEU A 145 11.28 -16.64 -18.66
CA LEU A 145 10.65 -17.27 -19.82
C LEU A 145 10.68 -16.35 -21.05
N LEU A 146 10.45 -15.05 -20.85
CA LEU A 146 10.42 -14.07 -21.93
C LEU A 146 11.81 -13.82 -22.54
N LEU A 147 12.85 -13.77 -21.70
CA LEU A 147 14.23 -13.49 -22.11
C LEU A 147 15.12 -14.74 -22.26
N GLN A 148 14.53 -15.94 -22.16
CA GLN A 148 15.25 -17.19 -22.36
C GLN A 148 16.01 -17.19 -23.69
N GLY A 149 17.32 -17.43 -23.62
CA GLY A 149 18.23 -17.46 -24.77
C GLY A 149 18.53 -16.10 -25.41
N LYS A 150 17.99 -15.00 -24.87
CA LYS A 150 18.14 -13.65 -25.43
C LYS A 150 19.20 -12.82 -24.73
N VAL A 151 19.45 -13.09 -23.45
CA VAL A 151 20.48 -12.44 -22.61
C VAL A 151 21.27 -13.49 -21.83
N SER A 152 22.46 -13.15 -21.37
CA SER A 152 23.30 -14.08 -20.59
C SER A 152 22.60 -14.47 -19.28
N SER A 153 22.82 -15.71 -18.81
CA SER A 153 22.25 -16.16 -17.53
C SER A 153 22.77 -15.35 -16.34
N LEU A 154 24.00 -14.83 -16.43
CA LEU A 154 24.61 -14.00 -15.39
C LEU A 154 23.92 -12.64 -15.28
N ASP A 155 23.65 -11.98 -16.41
CA ASP A 155 22.93 -10.70 -16.43
C ASP A 155 21.49 -10.88 -15.99
N LEU A 156 20.82 -11.91 -16.49
CA LEU A 156 19.47 -12.27 -16.06
C LEU A 156 19.41 -12.54 -14.54
N GLY A 157 20.42 -13.23 -14.00
CA GLY A 157 20.57 -13.43 -12.56
C GLY A 157 20.74 -12.13 -11.78
N SER A 158 21.43 -11.13 -12.34
CA SER A 158 21.53 -9.80 -11.72
C SER A 158 20.18 -9.09 -11.68
N VAL A 159 19.32 -9.26 -12.69
CA VAL A 159 17.95 -8.73 -12.66
C VAL A 159 17.13 -9.45 -11.59
N PHE A 160 17.26 -10.77 -11.49
CA PHE A 160 16.52 -11.56 -10.49
C PHE A 160 16.90 -11.18 -9.07
N LEU A 161 18.17 -10.89 -8.79
CA LEU A 161 18.58 -10.40 -7.48
C LEU A 161 17.94 -9.04 -7.16
N CYS A 162 17.79 -8.16 -8.14
CA CYS A 162 17.10 -6.88 -7.94
C CYS A 162 15.63 -7.09 -7.59
N ILE A 163 14.93 -7.95 -8.34
CA ILE A 163 13.52 -8.30 -8.07
C ILE A 163 13.38 -9.04 -6.73
N GLU A 164 14.30 -9.94 -6.38
CA GLU A 164 14.29 -10.63 -5.09
C GLU A 164 14.44 -9.64 -3.94
N ALA A 165 15.33 -8.65 -4.11
CA ALA A 165 15.60 -7.65 -3.09
C ALA A 165 14.38 -6.78 -2.76
N THR A 166 13.42 -6.60 -3.68
CA THR A 166 12.19 -5.83 -3.43
C THR A 166 11.17 -6.56 -2.56
N ILE A 167 11.38 -7.86 -2.23
CA ILE A 167 10.51 -8.54 -1.26
C ILE A 167 10.56 -7.77 0.07
N PRO A 168 9.46 -7.15 0.50
CA PRO A 168 9.52 -6.00 1.39
C PRO A 168 9.73 -6.39 2.85
N PHE A 169 10.32 -5.46 3.62
CA PHE A 169 10.43 -5.47 5.09
C PHE A 169 11.11 -6.70 5.71
N ARG A 170 12.01 -7.35 4.97
CA ARG A 170 12.76 -8.49 5.46
C ARG A 170 13.81 -8.06 6.49
N GLY A 171 13.81 -8.75 7.61
CA GLY A 171 14.86 -8.62 8.63
C GLY A 171 16.08 -9.47 8.29
N VAL A 172 16.94 -9.67 9.29
CA VAL A 172 17.99 -10.68 9.20
C VAL A 172 17.39 -12.09 9.15
N ASP A 173 18.07 -13.00 8.47
CA ASP A 173 17.68 -14.41 8.42
C ASP A 173 17.87 -15.09 9.80
N PRO A 174 17.43 -16.36 9.98
CA PRO A 174 17.63 -17.08 11.25
C PRO A 174 19.09 -17.26 11.69
N ARG A 175 20.07 -17.00 10.80
CA ARG A 175 21.50 -17.03 11.09
C ARG A 175 22.06 -15.64 11.40
N GLY A 176 21.21 -14.61 11.47
CA GLY A 176 21.60 -13.22 11.73
C GLY A 176 22.19 -12.50 10.53
N ARG A 177 22.04 -13.03 9.31
CA ARG A 177 22.60 -12.44 8.09
C ARG A 177 21.65 -11.43 7.48
N SER A 178 22.20 -10.33 6.99
CA SER A 178 21.49 -9.29 6.23
C SER A 178 21.02 -9.80 4.87
N VAL A 179 20.07 -9.08 4.26
CA VAL A 179 19.57 -9.36 2.89
C VAL A 179 20.73 -9.43 1.90
N GLY A 180 21.67 -8.49 1.95
CA GLY A 180 22.83 -8.47 1.04
C GLY A 180 23.72 -9.70 1.16
N GLU A 181 24.02 -10.16 2.38
CA GLU A 181 24.84 -11.37 2.61
C GLU A 181 24.14 -12.63 2.11
N VAL A 182 22.82 -12.72 2.30
CA VAL A 182 22.01 -13.83 1.79
C VAL A 182 22.00 -13.83 0.26
N LEU A 183 21.84 -12.67 -0.36
CA LEU A 183 21.88 -12.54 -1.82
C LEU A 183 23.25 -12.88 -2.39
N GLU A 184 24.34 -12.46 -1.75
CA GLU A 184 25.71 -12.78 -2.14
C GLU A 184 25.95 -14.30 -2.16
N GLU A 185 25.58 -15.02 -1.09
CA GLU A 185 25.72 -16.49 -1.03
C GLU A 185 24.96 -17.17 -2.17
N ARG A 186 23.72 -16.75 -2.41
CA ARG A 186 22.88 -17.33 -3.47
C ARG A 186 23.43 -17.04 -4.86
N ALA A 187 23.94 -15.83 -5.08
CA ALA A 187 24.56 -15.43 -6.33
C ALA A 187 25.83 -16.25 -6.61
N ARG A 188 26.72 -16.43 -5.62
CA ARG A 188 27.92 -17.29 -5.77
C ARG A 188 27.56 -18.74 -6.10
N ARG A 189 26.50 -19.27 -5.48
CA ARG A 189 26.01 -20.62 -5.78
C ARG A 189 25.45 -20.75 -7.19
N ALA A 190 24.72 -19.73 -7.66
CA ALA A 190 24.15 -19.72 -9.01
C ALA A 190 25.21 -19.52 -10.10
N PHE A 191 26.29 -18.80 -9.80
CA PHE A 191 27.33 -18.40 -10.74
C PHE A 191 28.74 -18.67 -10.18
N PRO A 192 29.16 -19.94 -10.08
CA PRO A 192 30.44 -20.30 -9.45
C PRO A 192 31.66 -19.75 -10.22
N ASP A 193 31.52 -19.52 -11.52
CA ASP A 193 32.59 -19.01 -12.39
C ASP A 193 32.66 -17.47 -12.44
N ALA A 194 31.70 -16.76 -11.83
CA ALA A 194 31.70 -15.31 -11.79
C ALA A 194 32.76 -14.79 -10.81
N SER A 195 33.41 -13.68 -11.16
CA SER A 195 34.36 -13.04 -10.25
C SER A 195 33.67 -12.49 -9.01
N GLU A 196 34.42 -12.43 -7.91
CA GLU A 196 33.93 -11.88 -6.64
C GLU A 196 33.42 -10.44 -6.79
N ASP A 197 34.17 -9.61 -7.53
CA ASP A 197 33.76 -8.22 -7.83
C ASP A 197 32.43 -8.18 -8.61
N ARG A 198 32.22 -9.10 -9.56
CA ARG A 198 30.96 -9.16 -10.31
C ARG A 198 29.80 -9.51 -9.41
N ILE A 199 29.95 -10.50 -8.53
CA ILE A 199 28.91 -10.86 -7.56
C ILE A 199 28.60 -9.68 -6.63
N GLN A 200 29.62 -9.00 -6.11
CA GLN A 200 29.42 -7.82 -5.26
C GLN A 200 28.66 -6.70 -5.97
N GLN A 201 28.98 -6.42 -7.24
CA GLN A 201 28.25 -5.44 -8.04
C GLN A 201 26.78 -5.81 -8.23
N MET A 202 26.48 -7.09 -8.49
CA MET A 202 25.09 -7.56 -8.62
C MET A 202 24.29 -7.32 -7.34
N VAL A 203 24.88 -7.61 -6.17
CA VAL A 203 24.23 -7.42 -4.88
C VAL A 203 24.09 -5.93 -4.53
N HIS A 204 25.12 -5.11 -4.77
CA HIS A 204 25.02 -3.66 -4.57
C HIS A 204 23.90 -3.04 -5.40
N ARG A 205 23.78 -3.46 -6.66
CA ARG A 205 22.69 -3.02 -7.54
C ARG A 205 21.34 -3.43 -6.96
N ALA A 206 21.20 -4.68 -6.52
CA ALA A 206 19.96 -5.19 -5.94
C ALA A 206 19.53 -4.42 -4.68
N ILE A 207 20.47 -4.14 -3.77
CA ILE A 207 20.19 -3.35 -2.55
C ILE A 207 19.83 -1.91 -2.90
N SER A 208 20.54 -1.29 -3.84
CA SER A 208 20.20 0.07 -4.30
C SER A 208 18.82 0.11 -4.94
N PHE A 209 18.46 -0.93 -5.71
CA PHE A 209 17.16 -1.03 -6.36
C PHE A 209 16.03 -1.19 -5.35
N ALA A 210 16.16 -2.11 -4.39
CA ALA A 210 15.18 -2.31 -3.32
C ALA A 210 14.96 -1.05 -2.49
N ASN A 211 16.02 -0.31 -2.14
CA ASN A 211 15.89 0.94 -1.40
C ASN A 211 15.19 2.05 -2.21
N ARG A 212 15.33 2.05 -3.54
CA ARG A 212 14.61 2.99 -4.43
C ARG A 212 13.13 2.64 -4.54
N ASP A 213 12.81 1.36 -4.61
CA ASP A 213 11.42 0.88 -4.67
C ASP A 213 10.59 1.33 -3.46
N VAL A 214 11.19 1.30 -2.26
CA VAL A 214 10.54 1.76 -1.01
C VAL A 214 10.92 3.20 -0.60
N GLN A 215 11.49 4.01 -1.50
CA GLN A 215 12.04 5.33 -1.16
C GLN A 215 11.03 6.28 -0.51
N ASP A 216 9.74 6.12 -0.82
CA ASP A 216 8.66 6.94 -0.28
C ASP A 216 8.61 6.96 1.25
N PHE A 217 9.03 5.89 1.91
CA PHE A 217 9.13 5.87 3.38
C PHE A 217 10.09 6.91 3.92
N SER A 218 11.09 7.32 3.13
CA SER A 218 12.06 8.37 3.49
C SER A 218 11.71 9.75 2.92
N ASN A 219 10.48 9.96 2.44
CA ASN A 219 10.06 11.28 1.96
C ASN A 219 9.99 12.28 3.13
N PRO A 220 10.68 13.43 3.08
CA PRO A 220 10.66 14.40 4.18
C PRO A 220 9.29 15.08 4.36
N ASP A 221 8.42 15.05 3.35
CA ASP A 221 7.05 15.54 3.44
C ASP A 221 6.09 14.38 3.76
N ALA A 222 5.53 14.39 4.97
CA ALA A 222 4.58 13.37 5.41
C ALA A 222 3.29 13.33 4.57
N GLY A 223 2.87 14.46 3.98
CA GLY A 223 1.74 14.54 3.06
C GLY A 223 2.04 13.89 1.71
N ALA A 224 3.28 14.00 1.23
CA ALA A 224 3.75 13.27 0.05
C ALA A 224 3.80 11.76 0.31
N PHE A 225 4.43 11.34 1.42
CA PHE A 225 4.47 9.93 1.83
C PHE A 225 3.07 9.31 1.93
N LEU A 226 2.15 10.00 2.60
CA LEU A 226 0.77 9.54 2.73
C LEU A 226 0.03 9.51 1.40
N SER A 227 0.32 10.43 0.46
CA SER A 227 -0.32 10.44 -0.86
C SER A 227 -0.03 9.17 -1.64
N ASN A 228 1.25 8.77 -1.70
CA ASN A 228 1.65 7.54 -2.37
C ASN A 228 1.09 6.31 -1.65
N THR A 229 1.20 6.26 -0.33
CA THR A 229 0.61 5.15 0.44
C THR A 229 -0.92 5.07 0.27
N TRP A 230 -1.63 6.19 0.08
CA TRP A 230 -3.09 6.19 -0.10
C TRP A 230 -3.54 5.47 -1.37
N LYS A 231 -2.66 5.36 -2.39
CA LYS A 231 -2.94 4.62 -3.62
C LYS A 231 -3.06 3.10 -3.38
N LEU A 232 -2.46 2.58 -2.30
CA LEU A 232 -2.58 1.18 -1.91
C LEU A 232 -3.99 0.81 -1.38
N LEU A 233 -4.76 1.76 -0.85
CA LEU A 233 -6.09 1.49 -0.31
C LEU A 233 -7.06 0.93 -1.35
N PRO A 234 -7.33 1.59 -2.49
CA PRO A 234 -8.22 1.06 -3.53
C PRO A 234 -7.60 -0.14 -4.25
N GLU A 235 -6.28 -0.26 -4.25
CA GLU A 235 -5.60 -1.40 -4.82
C GLU A 235 -5.82 -2.69 -4.02
N THR A 236 -5.72 -2.61 -2.69
CA THR A 236 -5.90 -3.76 -1.78
C THR A 236 -7.34 -3.95 -1.30
N ASN A 237 -8.24 -2.98 -1.56
CA ASN A 237 -9.64 -3.04 -1.15
C ASN A 237 -10.55 -2.75 -2.35
N TYR A 238 -11.11 -3.81 -2.94
CA TYR A 238 -11.97 -3.73 -4.13
C TYR A 238 -13.14 -2.75 -3.98
N THR A 239 -13.74 -2.66 -2.80
CA THR A 239 -14.93 -1.82 -2.54
C THR A 239 -14.64 -0.33 -2.74
N LEU A 240 -13.41 0.10 -2.41
CA LEU A 240 -12.97 1.50 -2.58
C LEU A 240 -12.72 1.87 -4.05
N ARG A 241 -12.64 0.91 -4.97
CA ARG A 241 -12.51 1.19 -6.41
C ARG A 241 -13.81 1.76 -6.98
N ASN A 242 -14.95 1.48 -6.34
CA ASN A 242 -16.27 1.99 -6.74
C ASN A 242 -16.54 3.33 -6.06
N ARG A 243 -16.25 4.43 -6.77
CA ARG A 243 -16.35 5.81 -6.27
C ARG A 243 -17.71 6.07 -5.59
N GLY A 244 -17.69 6.35 -4.30
CA GLY A 244 -18.86 6.76 -3.51
C GLY A 244 -19.88 5.66 -3.18
N ALA A 245 -19.66 4.42 -3.62
CA ALA A 245 -20.62 3.31 -3.43
C ALA A 245 -20.32 2.44 -2.20
N PHE A 246 -19.23 2.69 -1.48
CA PHE A 246 -18.82 1.90 -0.33
C PHE A 246 -19.55 2.30 0.96
N SER A 247 -19.74 1.32 1.85
CA SER A 247 -20.33 1.55 3.17
C SER A 247 -19.33 2.16 4.16
N ILE A 248 -19.85 2.72 5.26
CA ILE A 248 -19.03 3.23 6.36
C ILE A 248 -18.12 2.11 6.90
N ARG A 249 -18.68 0.90 7.08
CA ARG A 249 -17.91 -0.26 7.54
C ARG A 249 -16.81 -0.67 6.56
N GLU A 250 -17.08 -0.69 5.26
CA GLU A 250 -16.08 -1.03 4.24
C GLU A 250 -14.92 -0.04 4.25
N TYR A 251 -15.21 1.26 4.32
CA TYR A 251 -14.18 2.30 4.44
C TYR A 251 -13.36 2.14 5.72
N ARG A 252 -14.03 1.90 6.86
CA ARG A 252 -13.34 1.64 8.12
C ARG A 252 -12.40 0.44 8.01
N VAL A 253 -12.88 -0.70 7.50
CA VAL A 253 -12.09 -1.93 7.40
C VAL A 253 -10.82 -1.68 6.59
N ALA A 254 -10.93 -0.96 5.47
CA ALA A 254 -9.77 -0.59 4.65
C ALA A 254 -8.76 0.29 5.41
N LEU A 255 -9.23 1.38 6.06
CA LEU A 255 -8.34 2.25 6.84
C LEU A 255 -7.72 1.55 8.05
N TYR A 256 -8.46 0.66 8.71
CA TYR A 256 -7.97 -0.10 9.86
C TYR A 256 -6.95 -1.16 9.43
N GLY A 257 -7.14 -1.76 8.25
CA GLY A 257 -6.14 -2.60 7.59
C GLY A 257 -4.83 -1.84 7.37
N MET A 258 -4.91 -0.62 6.81
CA MET A 258 -3.74 0.24 6.61
C MET A 258 -3.06 0.64 7.94
N LEU A 259 -3.84 0.94 8.97
CA LEU A 259 -3.30 1.21 10.31
C LEU A 259 -2.52 0.00 10.87
N ASN A 260 -3.07 -1.21 10.72
CA ASN A 260 -2.42 -2.43 11.17
C ASN A 260 -1.17 -2.76 10.34
N PHE A 261 -1.21 -2.50 9.04
CA PHE A 261 -0.02 -2.58 8.18
C PHE A 261 1.09 -1.68 8.72
N PHE A 262 0.86 -0.38 8.90
CA PHE A 262 1.88 0.52 9.45
C PHE A 262 2.39 0.12 10.83
N ARG A 263 1.51 -0.35 11.73
CA ARG A 263 1.90 -0.85 13.05
C ARG A 263 2.76 -2.12 13.00
N SER A 264 2.61 -2.92 11.94
CA SER A 264 3.40 -4.14 11.74
C SER A 264 4.80 -3.87 11.20
N LEU A 265 5.04 -2.68 10.64
CA LEU A 265 6.32 -2.33 10.06
C LEU A 265 7.35 -1.99 11.14
N ASP A 266 8.54 -2.55 10.97
CA ASP A 266 9.74 -2.20 11.72
C ASP A 266 10.57 -1.22 10.85
N PRO A 267 10.72 0.06 11.26
CA PRO A 267 11.49 1.05 10.49
C PRO A 267 12.91 0.59 10.17
N ASP A 268 13.50 -0.25 11.02
CA ASP A 268 14.85 -0.74 10.84
C ASP A 268 15.00 -1.80 9.74
N ARG A 269 13.88 -2.30 9.20
CA ARG A 269 13.80 -3.31 8.13
C ARG A 269 13.36 -2.76 6.77
N ILE A 270 13.06 -1.47 6.67
CA ILE A 270 12.59 -0.85 5.42
C ILE A 270 13.74 -0.74 4.42
N PHE A 271 14.86 -0.18 4.87
CA PHE A 271 16.04 0.03 4.03
C PHE A 271 17.13 -1.00 4.36
N HIS A 272 17.91 -1.35 3.34
CA HIS A 272 18.98 -2.33 3.43
C HIS A 272 20.33 -1.71 3.11
N SER A 273 21.39 -2.31 3.65
CA SER A 273 22.77 -1.99 3.29
C SER A 273 23.54 -3.26 3.03
N TYR A 274 24.59 -3.15 2.22
CA TYR A 274 25.52 -4.23 1.94
C TYR A 274 26.91 -3.65 1.76
N LYS A 275 27.89 -4.22 2.46
CA LYS A 275 29.31 -3.80 2.42
C LYS A 275 29.49 -2.28 2.48
N GLY A 276 28.80 -1.63 3.43
CA GLY A 276 28.91 -0.19 3.70
C GLY A 276 28.18 0.72 2.70
N LYS A 277 27.31 0.18 1.84
CA LYS A 277 26.47 0.96 0.91
C LYS A 277 24.98 0.62 1.08
N PRO A 278 24.09 1.61 1.32
CA PRO A 278 24.41 3.01 1.66
C PRO A 278 25.28 3.11 2.91
N SER A 279 25.92 4.27 3.12
CA SER A 279 26.75 4.53 4.30
C SER A 279 25.93 4.46 5.58
N GLU A 280 26.59 4.26 6.73
CA GLU A 280 25.89 4.21 8.02
C GLU A 280 25.12 5.50 8.33
N GLU A 281 25.66 6.66 7.93
CA GLU A 281 25.02 7.96 8.11
C GLU A 281 23.75 8.09 7.25
N GLU A 282 23.83 7.73 5.96
CA GLU A 282 22.67 7.70 5.07
C GLU A 282 21.60 6.73 5.59
N MET A 283 22.01 5.53 6.00
CA MET A 283 21.10 4.53 6.58
C MET A 283 20.40 5.04 7.84
N LYS A 284 21.13 5.72 8.73
CA LYS A 284 20.56 6.33 9.93
C LYS A 284 19.51 7.39 9.57
N ASN A 285 19.81 8.24 8.59
CA ASN A 285 18.89 9.28 8.13
C ASN A 285 17.61 8.69 7.52
N LEU A 286 17.75 7.73 6.59
CA LEU A 286 16.61 7.05 5.96
C LEU A 286 15.67 6.42 6.99
N LYS A 287 16.24 5.74 7.99
CA LYS A 287 15.49 5.09 9.08
C LYS A 287 14.78 6.09 9.99
N GLU A 288 15.40 7.23 10.29
CA GLU A 288 14.79 8.24 11.16
C GLU A 288 13.61 8.94 10.48
N ILE A 289 13.73 9.24 9.18
CA ILE A 289 12.61 9.79 8.41
C ILE A 289 11.47 8.77 8.32
N ALA A 290 11.77 7.50 8.02
CA ALA A 290 10.76 6.44 7.98
C ALA A 290 10.05 6.23 9.32
N ARG A 291 10.79 6.26 10.43
CA ARG A 291 10.22 6.20 11.78
C ARG A 291 9.26 7.36 12.03
N THR A 292 9.65 8.57 11.65
CA THR A 292 8.82 9.78 11.78
C THR A 292 7.56 9.66 10.93
N ASN A 293 7.69 9.29 9.67
CA ASN A 293 6.59 9.11 8.74
C ASN A 293 5.58 8.07 9.22
N LEU A 294 6.05 6.91 9.69
CA LEU A 294 5.18 5.88 10.27
C LEU A 294 4.44 6.38 11.52
N ALA A 295 5.14 7.07 12.43
CA ALA A 295 4.52 7.62 13.64
C ALA A 295 3.40 8.63 13.31
N LEU A 296 3.68 9.57 12.40
CA LEU A 296 2.72 10.58 11.96
C LEU A 296 1.53 9.95 11.23
N SER A 297 1.77 8.98 10.35
CA SER A 297 0.72 8.28 9.61
C SER A 297 -0.18 7.44 10.51
N ILE A 298 0.38 6.77 11.52
CA ILE A 298 -0.40 6.05 12.55
C ILE A 298 -1.29 7.03 13.31
N GLN A 299 -0.76 8.19 13.73
CA GLN A 299 -1.54 9.19 14.44
C GLN A 299 -2.66 9.79 13.55
N TYR A 300 -2.35 10.10 12.29
CA TYR A 300 -3.32 10.57 11.29
C TYR A 300 -4.43 9.55 11.01
N LEU A 301 -4.08 8.27 10.81
CA LEU A 301 -5.08 7.22 10.59
C LEU A 301 -5.96 6.99 11.81
N ARG A 302 -5.40 7.02 13.02
CA ARG A 302 -6.20 6.95 14.25
C ARG A 302 -7.22 8.09 14.32
N ALA A 303 -6.82 9.31 13.94
CA ALA A 303 -7.71 10.47 13.84
C ALA A 303 -8.90 10.21 12.92
N LYS A 304 -8.62 9.76 11.69
CA LYS A 304 -9.67 9.43 10.71
C LYS A 304 -10.55 8.26 11.18
N LEU A 305 -9.95 7.22 11.73
CA LEU A 305 -10.68 6.04 12.21
C LEU A 305 -11.60 6.37 13.37
N LEU A 306 -11.20 7.27 14.28
CA LEU A 306 -12.11 7.71 15.34
C LEU A 306 -13.33 8.41 14.74
N ALA A 307 -13.13 9.35 13.82
CA ALA A 307 -14.23 10.01 13.12
C ALA A 307 -15.19 9.01 12.45
N VAL A 308 -14.63 8.05 11.70
CA VAL A 308 -15.40 7.00 11.01
C VAL A 308 -16.14 6.08 11.99
N SER A 309 -15.51 5.71 13.11
CA SER A 309 -16.12 4.82 14.11
C SER A 309 -17.36 5.41 14.76
N ILE A 310 -17.40 6.73 14.93
CA ILE A 310 -18.58 7.44 15.43
C ILE A 310 -19.72 7.34 14.42
N LEU A 311 -19.43 7.57 13.14
CA LEU A 311 -20.42 7.44 12.07
C LEU A 311 -20.92 6.00 11.93
N GLU A 312 -20.04 5.00 12.05
CA GLU A 312 -20.42 3.58 12.01
C GLU A 312 -21.31 3.20 13.20
N ALA A 313 -20.96 3.63 14.41
CA ALA A 313 -21.77 3.34 15.59
C ALA A 313 -23.16 4.01 15.50
N LEU A 314 -23.20 5.27 15.07
CA LEU A 314 -24.45 5.99 14.83
C LEU A 314 -25.28 5.35 13.71
N SER A 315 -24.65 4.90 12.61
CA SER A 315 -25.36 4.23 11.53
C SER A 315 -26.01 2.94 12.02
N ILE A 316 -25.27 2.10 12.75
CA ILE A 316 -25.78 0.85 13.30
C ILE A 316 -26.99 1.10 14.21
N LEU A 317 -26.89 2.05 15.15
CA LEU A 317 -27.98 2.36 16.09
C LEU A 317 -29.25 2.92 15.44
N THR A 318 -29.13 3.50 14.24
CA THR A 318 -30.24 4.22 13.59
C THR A 318 -30.80 3.54 12.34
N GLY A 319 -30.27 2.36 11.97
CA GLY A 319 -30.77 1.61 10.82
C GLY A 319 -29.78 0.67 10.15
N GLY A 320 -28.69 0.30 10.82
CA GLY A 320 -27.65 -0.55 10.25
C GLY A 320 -26.63 0.24 9.40
N ASP A 321 -25.67 -0.51 8.85
CA ASP A 321 -24.61 0.02 8.00
C ASP A 321 -25.19 0.82 6.82
N ALA A 322 -24.44 1.81 6.35
CA ALA A 322 -24.92 2.78 5.38
C ALA A 322 -23.80 3.21 4.41
N PRO A 323 -24.14 3.67 3.20
CA PRO A 323 -23.18 4.36 2.33
C PRO A 323 -22.53 5.55 3.05
N MET A 324 -21.21 5.73 2.90
CA MET A 324 -20.49 6.84 3.53
C MET A 324 -21.08 8.21 3.14
N ALA A 325 -21.49 8.35 1.88
CA ALA A 325 -22.07 9.57 1.33
C ALA A 325 -23.35 10.01 2.08
N LEU A 326 -24.10 9.08 2.67
CA LEU A 326 -25.30 9.41 3.44
C LEU A 326 -24.98 10.31 4.65
N PHE A 327 -23.86 10.06 5.32
CA PHE A 327 -23.47 10.80 6.52
C PHE A 327 -22.53 11.97 6.22
N MET A 328 -21.66 11.84 5.21
CA MET A 328 -20.62 12.83 4.93
C MET A 328 -20.93 13.76 3.74
N GLY A 329 -21.89 13.41 2.89
CA GLY A 329 -22.10 14.04 1.59
C GLY A 329 -21.21 13.43 0.50
N ASP A 330 -21.40 13.89 -0.74
CA ASP A 330 -20.67 13.39 -1.91
C ASP A 330 -19.22 13.88 -1.97
N LEU A 331 -18.34 13.03 -2.52
CA LEU A 331 -16.90 13.27 -2.64
C LEU A 331 -16.52 14.37 -3.66
N ASN A 332 -17.38 14.65 -4.63
CA ASN A 332 -17.16 15.65 -5.68
C ASN A 332 -18.26 16.72 -5.62
N PRO A 333 -18.06 17.81 -4.88
CA PRO A 333 -18.87 19.01 -5.00
C PRO A 333 -18.46 19.73 -6.29
N SER A 334 -18.86 19.23 -7.47
CA SER A 334 -18.71 20.03 -8.69
C SER A 334 -19.64 21.26 -8.68
N GLU A 335 -20.46 21.44 -7.65
CA GLU A 335 -21.36 22.56 -7.48
C GLU A 335 -21.38 22.99 -6.01
N THR A 336 -21.43 24.29 -5.77
CA THR A 336 -21.31 25.02 -4.49
C THR A 336 -22.31 24.62 -3.39
N ASP A 337 -23.20 23.65 -3.64
CA ASP A 337 -24.35 23.27 -2.82
C ASP A 337 -24.27 21.87 -2.18
N SER A 338 -23.16 21.13 -2.28
CA SER A 338 -23.11 19.83 -1.58
C SER A 338 -23.11 20.02 -0.05
N THR A 339 -24.15 19.48 0.60
CA THR A 339 -24.25 19.42 2.06
C THR A 339 -23.22 18.44 2.60
N CYS A 340 -22.45 18.86 3.61
CA CYS A 340 -21.46 18.02 4.29
C CYS A 340 -21.61 18.17 5.81
N LEU A 341 -21.41 17.08 6.55
CA LEU A 341 -21.56 17.01 8.02
C LEU A 341 -20.87 18.17 8.75
N ILE A 342 -19.66 18.55 8.30
CA ILE A 342 -18.88 19.60 8.96
C ILE A 342 -19.58 20.96 8.95
N ARG A 343 -20.43 21.25 7.95
CA ARG A 343 -21.16 22.53 7.86
C ARG A 343 -22.20 22.70 8.97
N PHE A 344 -22.64 21.59 9.57
CA PHE A 344 -23.63 21.59 10.66
C PHE A 344 -22.99 21.51 12.05
N LEU A 345 -21.67 21.35 12.14
CA LEU A 345 -20.93 21.36 13.39
C LEU A 345 -20.51 22.80 13.77
N PRO A 346 -20.42 23.12 15.07
CA PRO A 346 -19.98 24.44 15.52
C PRO A 346 -18.53 24.71 15.11
N SER A 347 -18.24 25.95 14.69
CA SER A 347 -16.87 26.38 14.44
C SER A 347 -16.10 26.48 15.77
N LEU A 348 -14.89 25.93 15.79
CA LEU A 348 -14.04 25.88 16.98
C LEU A 348 -12.70 26.59 16.73
N PRO A 349 -12.25 27.46 17.65
CA PRO A 349 -10.88 27.97 17.63
C PRO A 349 -9.89 26.83 17.92
N PHE A 350 -8.61 27.03 17.59
CA PHE A 350 -7.57 26.12 18.04
C PHE A 350 -7.39 26.24 19.56
N PRO A 351 -7.50 25.14 20.31
CA PRO A 351 -7.26 25.19 21.74
C PRO A 351 -5.76 25.35 22.02
N THR A 352 -5.41 25.96 23.16
CA THR A 352 -4.02 26.29 23.52
C THR A 352 -3.09 25.07 23.62
N TRP A 353 -3.64 23.88 23.83
CA TRP A 353 -2.88 22.63 23.92
C TRP A 353 -2.64 21.96 22.56
N LEU A 354 -3.29 22.42 21.49
CA LEU A 354 -3.14 21.85 20.15
C LEU A 354 -2.30 22.78 19.27
N GLN A 355 -1.13 22.30 18.86
CA GLN A 355 -0.25 23.04 17.95
C GLN A 355 -0.79 22.99 16.52
N GLU A 356 -1.10 24.16 15.96
CA GLU A 356 -1.63 24.28 14.59
C GLU A 356 -0.63 23.77 13.54
N GLU A 357 0.66 23.99 13.76
CA GLU A 357 1.74 23.57 12.87
C GLU A 357 2.19 22.12 13.05
N HIS A 358 1.55 21.37 13.95
CA HIS A 358 1.82 19.96 14.10
C HIS A 358 1.50 19.22 12.78
N PRO A 359 2.39 18.36 12.26
CA PRO A 359 2.20 17.75 10.93
C PRO A 359 0.85 17.04 10.76
N VAL A 360 0.39 16.29 11.76
CA VAL A 360 -0.96 15.66 11.73
C VAL A 360 -2.09 16.68 11.65
N VAL A 361 -1.99 17.82 12.34
CA VAL A 361 -3.01 18.86 12.29
C VAL A 361 -3.08 19.47 10.90
N ARG A 362 -1.92 19.75 10.28
CA ARG A 362 -1.85 20.21 8.89
C ARG A 362 -2.43 19.18 7.92
N LEU A 363 -2.11 17.89 8.08
CA LEU A 363 -2.69 16.82 7.26
C LEU A 363 -4.22 16.74 7.38
N LEU A 364 -4.77 16.93 8.59
CA LEU A 364 -6.23 16.92 8.78
C LEU A 364 -6.90 18.17 8.19
N ARG A 365 -6.21 19.34 8.21
CA ARG A 365 -6.70 20.64 7.73
C ARG A 365 -6.57 20.78 6.21
N ASP A 366 -5.34 20.69 5.73
CA ASP A 366 -4.92 21.03 4.38
C ASP A 366 -4.97 19.79 3.47
N GLY A 367 -4.74 18.62 4.06
CA GLY A 367 -4.82 17.33 3.39
C GLY A 367 -3.48 16.76 2.96
N ARG A 368 -3.56 15.58 2.35
CA ARG A 368 -2.49 14.99 1.53
C ARG A 368 -2.22 15.88 0.30
N LEU A 369 -1.04 15.74 -0.29
CA LEU A 369 -0.67 16.49 -1.50
C LEU A 369 -1.52 16.09 -2.71
N GLU A 370 -1.78 14.79 -2.87
CA GLU A 370 -2.61 14.28 -3.96
C GLU A 370 -4.02 13.92 -3.49
N GLU A 371 -4.97 14.10 -4.40
CA GLU A 371 -6.35 13.66 -4.22
C GLU A 371 -6.49 12.16 -4.52
N SER A 372 -7.44 11.54 -3.85
CA SER A 372 -7.85 10.16 -4.11
C SER A 372 -9.26 10.14 -4.67
N SER A 373 -9.53 9.21 -5.58
CA SER A 373 -10.83 9.08 -6.25
C SER A 373 -11.99 8.66 -5.32
N PHE A 374 -11.68 8.19 -4.10
CA PHE A 374 -12.62 7.58 -3.17
C PHE A 374 -12.67 8.29 -1.79
N ASP A 375 -11.81 9.27 -1.53
CA ASP A 375 -11.68 9.94 -0.22
C ASP A 375 -11.22 11.38 -0.41
N LEU A 376 -11.68 12.27 0.48
CA LEU A 376 -11.20 13.65 0.52
C LEU A 376 -9.74 13.68 0.97
N ARG A 377 -8.94 14.59 0.39
CA ARG A 377 -7.53 14.73 0.74
C ARG A 377 -7.31 15.19 2.19
N ASN A 378 -8.23 16.00 2.71
CA ASN A 378 -8.24 16.46 4.11
C ASN A 378 -9.30 15.71 4.93
N SER A 379 -9.40 16.02 6.22
CA SER A 379 -10.31 15.32 7.14
C SER A 379 -10.90 16.27 8.17
N PRO A 380 -11.80 17.16 7.73
CA PRO A 380 -12.29 18.26 8.56
C PRO A 380 -13.07 17.78 9.80
N PHE A 381 -13.80 16.66 9.70
CA PHE A 381 -14.49 16.09 10.87
C PHE A 381 -13.50 15.55 11.92
N ALA A 382 -12.43 14.89 11.49
CA ALA A 382 -11.37 14.45 12.40
C ALA A 382 -10.61 15.66 13.01
N LEU A 383 -10.37 16.73 12.24
CA LEU A 383 -9.81 17.97 12.77
C LEU A 383 -10.73 18.60 13.83
N TRP A 384 -12.04 18.61 13.58
CA TRP A 384 -13.01 19.12 14.54
C TRP A 384 -12.96 18.35 15.87
N LEU A 385 -12.87 17.01 15.82
CA LEU A 385 -12.68 16.18 17.02
C LEU A 385 -11.39 16.52 17.77
N TYR A 386 -10.29 16.75 17.05
CA TYR A 386 -9.03 17.22 17.64
C TYR A 386 -9.17 18.57 18.34
N LYS A 387 -9.98 19.50 17.82
CA LYS A 387 -10.22 20.78 18.49
C LYS A 387 -11.17 20.65 19.68
N ARG A 388 -12.12 19.73 19.61
CA ARG A 388 -13.23 19.60 20.56
C ARG A 388 -12.88 18.79 21.81
N LEU A 389 -12.09 17.72 21.65
CA LEU A 389 -11.81 16.73 22.71
C LEU A 389 -10.44 16.95 23.34
N ARG A 390 -10.34 16.88 24.66
CA ARG A 390 -9.06 16.93 25.39
C ARG A 390 -8.23 15.67 25.18
N PRO A 391 -6.91 15.70 25.38
CA PRO A 391 -6.04 14.53 25.19
C PRO A 391 -6.50 13.26 25.91
N GLU A 392 -7.00 13.39 27.15
CA GLU A 392 -7.47 12.25 27.95
C GLU A 392 -8.76 11.63 27.39
N GLU A 393 -9.65 12.47 26.85
CA GLU A 393 -10.89 12.03 26.18
C GLU A 393 -10.55 11.32 24.88
N TRP A 394 -9.58 11.86 24.13
CA TRP A 394 -9.06 11.25 22.92
C TRP A 394 -8.47 9.87 23.21
N GLY A 395 -7.61 9.76 24.22
CA GLY A 395 -7.02 8.48 24.64
C GLY A 395 -8.07 7.43 24.97
N ARG A 396 -9.09 7.81 25.75
CA ARG A 396 -10.21 6.93 26.11
C ARG A 396 -11.00 6.46 24.89
N LEU A 397 -11.37 7.39 24.01
CA LEU A 397 -12.13 7.09 22.81
C LEU A 397 -11.33 6.24 21.82
N ALA A 398 -10.03 6.46 21.69
CA ALA A 398 -9.18 5.64 20.84
C ALA A 398 -9.10 4.18 21.32
N VAL A 399 -9.03 3.94 22.64
CA VAL A 399 -9.10 2.59 23.19
C VAL A 399 -10.49 1.98 22.95
N GLY A 400 -11.55 2.78 23.15
CA GLY A 400 -12.93 2.36 22.86
C GLY A 400 -13.15 1.95 21.40
N MET A 401 -12.61 2.73 20.47
CA MET A 401 -12.66 2.49 19.03
C MET A 401 -12.06 1.13 18.67
N GLU A 402 -10.88 0.82 19.20
CA GLU A 402 -10.21 -0.48 18.96
C GLU A 402 -11.05 -1.65 19.48
N ARG A 403 -11.64 -1.50 20.68
CA ARG A 403 -12.53 -2.51 21.27
C ARG A 403 -13.84 -2.67 20.47
N PHE A 404 -14.40 -1.57 19.97
CA PHE A 404 -15.55 -1.59 19.09
C PHE A 404 -15.27 -2.36 17.80
N PHE A 405 -14.11 -2.13 17.17
CA PHE A 405 -13.73 -2.83 15.93
C PHE A 405 -13.53 -4.34 16.14
N LYS A 406 -13.14 -4.75 17.35
CA LYS A 406 -13.03 -6.16 17.76
C LYS A 406 -14.36 -6.79 18.19
N GLY A 407 -15.45 -6.02 18.24
CA GLY A 407 -16.76 -6.48 18.71
C GLY A 407 -16.86 -6.62 20.22
N GLU A 408 -15.89 -6.11 20.98
CA GLU A 408 -15.88 -6.14 22.45
C GLU A 408 -16.75 -5.05 23.08
N LEU A 409 -17.10 -4.01 22.31
CA LEU A 409 -18.06 -2.98 22.68
C LEU A 409 -19.20 -2.95 21.67
N SER A 410 -20.43 -2.81 22.17
CA SER A 410 -21.56 -2.46 21.31
C SER A 410 -21.43 -1.01 20.82
N PRO A 411 -22.12 -0.63 19.73
CA PRO A 411 -22.17 0.76 19.27
C PRO A 411 -22.57 1.75 20.38
N ALA A 412 -23.60 1.41 21.16
CA ALA A 412 -24.05 2.24 22.28
C ALA A 412 -22.99 2.36 23.37
N ALA A 413 -22.33 1.25 23.74
CA ALA A 413 -21.28 1.26 24.75
C ALA A 413 -20.04 2.06 24.31
N PHE A 414 -19.69 2.03 23.03
CA PHE A 414 -18.62 2.85 22.48
C PHE A 414 -18.96 4.34 22.53
N LEU A 415 -20.14 4.74 22.04
CA LEU A 415 -20.57 6.14 22.07
C LEU A 415 -20.74 6.69 23.50
N ALA A 416 -21.06 5.83 24.47
CA ALA A 416 -21.18 6.21 25.88
C ALA A 416 -19.85 6.64 26.51
N LEU A 417 -18.72 6.40 25.85
CA LEU A 417 -17.40 6.88 26.30
C LEU A 417 -17.19 8.39 26.09
N PHE A 418 -18.04 9.04 25.29
CA PHE A 418 -17.98 10.48 25.08
C PHE A 418 -18.26 11.26 26.38
N PRO A 419 -17.58 12.41 26.59
CA PRO A 419 -17.92 13.30 27.69
C PRO A 419 -19.35 13.84 27.51
N GLY A 420 -20.13 13.88 28.59
CA GLY A 420 -21.53 14.32 28.56
C GLY A 420 -22.54 13.21 28.24
N CYS A 421 -22.11 11.96 28.10
CA CYS A 421 -23.01 10.81 28.03
C CYS A 421 -23.36 10.32 29.44
N SER A 422 -24.61 10.47 29.85
CA SER A 422 -25.16 9.93 31.11
C SER A 422 -26.45 9.16 30.86
N THR A 423 -26.90 8.38 31.84
CA THR A 423 -28.19 7.68 31.77
C THR A 423 -29.32 8.69 31.53
N GLY A 424 -30.03 8.55 30.40
CA GLY A 424 -31.20 9.36 30.06
C GLY A 424 -30.95 10.64 29.27
N LYS A 425 -29.70 10.99 28.91
CA LYS A 425 -29.43 12.15 28.01
C LYS A 425 -28.03 12.09 27.39
N VAL A 426 -27.92 12.55 26.15
CA VAL A 426 -26.64 12.80 25.47
C VAL A 426 -26.40 14.31 25.37
N GLU A 427 -25.26 14.78 25.89
CA GLU A 427 -24.83 16.18 25.82
C GLU A 427 -23.40 16.30 25.25
N GLY A 428 -22.94 17.54 25.05
CA GLY A 428 -21.56 17.82 24.66
C GLY A 428 -21.23 17.40 23.22
N PRO A 429 -19.99 16.94 22.96
CA PRO A 429 -19.52 16.69 21.60
C PRO A 429 -20.36 15.66 20.83
N LEU A 430 -20.85 14.60 21.50
CA LEU A 430 -21.68 13.60 20.82
C LEU A 430 -23.04 14.18 20.43
N ALA A 431 -23.64 15.03 21.27
CA ALA A 431 -24.91 15.68 20.94
C ALA A 431 -24.77 16.59 19.70
N GLU A 432 -23.68 17.34 19.59
CA GLU A 432 -23.36 18.18 18.43
C GLU A 432 -23.25 17.33 17.14
N ILE A 433 -22.59 16.17 17.22
CA ILE A 433 -22.46 15.23 16.09
C ILE A 433 -23.82 14.62 15.71
N ILE A 434 -24.65 14.25 16.69
CA ILE A 434 -25.97 13.69 16.42
C ILE A 434 -26.88 14.74 15.77
N GLN A 435 -26.86 15.98 16.26
CA GLN A 435 -27.61 17.09 15.66
C GLN A 435 -27.17 17.35 14.21
N ALA A 436 -25.86 17.40 13.96
CA ALA A 436 -25.33 17.51 12.59
C ALA A 436 -25.77 16.32 11.70
N SER A 437 -25.78 15.10 12.26
CA SER A 437 -26.23 13.89 11.55
C SER A 437 -27.73 13.91 11.25
N MET A 438 -28.57 14.56 12.07
CA MET A 438 -30.00 14.74 11.81
C MET A 438 -30.31 15.65 10.62
N GLU A 439 -29.41 16.58 10.31
CA GLU A 439 -29.51 17.42 9.11
C GLU A 439 -29.02 16.69 7.87
N MET A 440 -28.00 15.84 8.00
CA MET A 440 -27.49 15.02 6.90
C MET A 440 -28.41 13.85 6.54
N VAL A 441 -28.98 13.17 7.54
CA VAL A 441 -29.66 11.88 7.37
C VAL A 441 -31.13 11.97 7.78
N LEU A 442 -31.92 12.64 6.95
CA LEU A 442 -33.34 12.92 7.20
C LEU A 442 -34.16 11.66 7.53
N THR A 443 -33.86 10.54 6.85
CA THR A 443 -34.55 9.26 7.02
C THR A 443 -34.32 8.59 8.37
N ARG A 444 -33.30 9.01 9.13
CA ARG A 444 -32.93 8.46 10.44
C ARG A 444 -33.16 9.43 11.60
N ARG A 445 -33.75 10.59 11.32
CA ARG A 445 -33.93 11.72 12.26
C ARG A 445 -34.65 11.32 13.56
N GLU A 446 -35.72 10.53 13.48
CA GLU A 446 -36.47 10.11 14.67
C GLU A 446 -35.63 9.24 15.62
N TYR A 447 -34.75 8.38 15.09
CA TYR A 447 -33.87 7.54 15.89
C TYR A 447 -32.79 8.39 16.58
N PHE A 448 -32.21 9.37 15.87
CA PHE A 448 -31.29 10.33 16.48
C PHE A 448 -31.95 11.16 17.59
N GLN A 449 -33.19 11.61 17.39
CA GLN A 449 -33.95 12.31 18.43
C GLN A 449 -34.15 11.42 19.66
N LYS A 450 -34.47 10.14 19.48
CA LYS A 450 -34.57 9.19 20.60
C LYS A 450 -33.24 9.09 21.36
N ILE A 451 -32.11 8.95 20.66
CA ILE A 451 -30.78 8.89 21.30
C ILE A 451 -30.50 10.16 22.13
N LEU A 452 -30.80 11.35 21.61
CA LEU A 452 -30.60 12.61 22.33
C LEU A 452 -31.41 12.71 23.63
N HIS A 453 -32.70 12.33 23.58
CA HIS A 453 -33.63 12.53 24.69
C HIS A 453 -33.70 11.36 25.68
N GLN A 454 -33.40 10.14 25.23
CA GLN A 454 -33.51 8.92 26.03
C GLN A 454 -32.13 8.34 26.40
N GLY A 455 -31.05 8.91 25.85
CA GLY A 455 -29.69 8.40 26.02
C GLY A 455 -29.37 7.25 25.07
N LEU A 456 -28.17 6.68 25.24
CA LEU A 456 -27.73 5.49 24.53
C LEU A 456 -28.30 4.26 25.25
N LEU A 457 -29.40 3.72 24.73
CA LEU A 457 -29.99 2.47 25.22
C LEU A 457 -29.14 1.29 24.71
N SER A 458 -28.75 0.40 25.63
CA SER A 458 -27.89 -0.77 25.38
C SER A 458 -28.59 -1.88 24.61
#